data_AF-A0A7D5MT39-F1
#
_entry.id   AF-A0A7D5MT39-F1
#
_cell.length_a   1.000
_cell.length_b   1.000
_cell.length_c   1.000
_cell.angle_alpha   90.00
_cell.angle_beta   90.00
_cell.angle_gamma   90.00
#
_symmetry.space_group_name_H-M   'P 1'
#
loop_
_entity.id
_entity.type
_entity.pdbx_description
1 polymer ?
#
loop_
_entity_poly.entity_id
_entity_poly.type
_entity_poly.pdbx_seq_one_letter_code
_entity_poly.pdbx_strand_id
1 'polypeptide(L)' 'MTATTKEPTRQTRAPSHLIWFVPDRENAPWTRIGAQWPVKDGSGFRLALDMVPIGKGSIVALPFEQKSDTGNPEAGA' A
#
# COMPACT_ATOMS: atom_id res chain seq x y z
N MET A 1 -19.54 -14.16 18.75
CA MET A 1 -18.53 -13.18 18.30
C MET A 1 -17.89 -13.73 17.05
N THR A 2 -18.33 -13.30 15.87
CA THR A 2 -17.83 -13.80 14.57
C THR A 2 -16.50 -13.13 14.24
N ALA A 3 -15.40 -13.84 14.43
CA ALA A 3 -14.08 -13.43 13.95
C ALA A 3 -13.97 -13.84 12.47
N THR A 4 -14.15 -12.90 11.56
CA THR A 4 -13.86 -13.10 10.13
C THR A 4 -12.35 -13.13 9.94
N THR A 5 -11.77 -14.33 9.94
CA THR A 5 -10.40 -14.57 9.47
C THR A 5 -10.36 -14.39 7.96
N LYS A 6 -9.80 -13.27 7.48
CA LYS A 6 -9.46 -13.11 6.05
C LYS A 6 -8.27 -14.01 5.72
N GLU A 7 -8.53 -15.04 4.91
CA GLU A 7 -7.51 -15.91 4.32
C GLU A 7 -6.49 -15.10 3.51
N PRO A 8 -5.17 -15.39 3.63
CA PRO A 8 -4.15 -14.71 2.84
C PRO A 8 -4.13 -15.34 1.43
N THR A 9 -4.95 -14.83 0.52
CA THR A 9 -4.76 -15.11 -0.90
C THR A 9 -3.39 -14.62 -1.33
N ARG A 10 -2.53 -15.59 -1.64
CA ARG A 10 -1.17 -15.48 -2.17
C ARG A 10 -1.11 -14.56 -3.40
N GLN A 11 -1.05 -13.26 -3.17
CA GLN A 11 -0.63 -12.27 -4.17
C GLN A 11 0.70 -11.66 -3.73
N THR A 12 1.79 -12.41 -3.92
CA THR A 12 3.16 -11.99 -3.59
C THR A 12 3.67 -10.77 -4.40
N ARG A 13 2.80 -10.05 -5.11
CA ARG A 13 3.13 -8.89 -5.95
C ARG A 13 2.57 -7.57 -5.39
N ALA A 14 1.37 -7.58 -4.83
CA ALA A 14 0.75 -6.34 -4.35
C ALA A 14 1.36 -5.90 -3.01
N PRO A 15 1.63 -4.60 -2.83
CA PRO A 15 2.05 -4.08 -1.53
C PRO A 15 0.93 -4.24 -0.52
N SER A 16 1.29 -4.38 0.77
CA SER A 16 0.30 -4.36 1.84
C SER A 16 -0.05 -2.94 2.25
N HIS A 17 0.92 -2.01 2.18
CA HIS A 17 0.66 -0.60 2.44
C HIS A 17 1.40 0.29 1.43
N LEU A 18 0.82 1.44 1.13
CA LEU A 18 1.46 2.55 0.43
C LEU A 18 2.10 3.49 1.43
N ILE A 19 3.28 3.99 1.09
CA ILE A 19 4.01 4.95 1.91
C ILE A 19 3.79 6.35 1.34
N TRP A 20 3.32 7.26 2.19
CA TRP A 20 3.02 8.64 1.89
C TRP A 20 3.88 9.57 2.74
N PHE A 21 4.27 10.70 2.18
CA PHE A 21 4.84 11.83 2.90
C PHE A 21 3.78 12.91 3.07
N VAL A 22 3.64 13.38 4.31
CA VAL A 22 2.73 14.44 4.73
C VAL A 22 3.57 15.63 5.19
N PRO A 23 3.72 16.69 4.39
CA PRO A 23 4.49 17.86 4.76
C PRO A 23 3.88 18.61 5.96
N ASP A 24 4.71 19.15 6.84
CA ASP A 24 4.28 19.97 7.99
C ASP A 24 3.99 21.42 7.54
N ARG A 25 2.95 21.58 6.73
CA ARG A 25 2.47 22.88 6.26
C ARG A 25 0.98 22.78 5.92
N GLU A 26 0.26 23.86 6.15
CA GLU A 26 -1.16 23.93 5.84
C GLU A 26 -1.42 23.69 4.34
N ASN A 27 -2.46 22.90 4.06
CA ASN A 27 -2.93 22.57 2.71
C ASN A 27 -1.89 21.96 1.77
N ALA A 28 -0.83 21.33 2.29
CA ALA A 28 0.11 20.64 1.41
C ALA A 28 -0.42 19.31 0.90
N PRO A 29 -0.15 19.00 -0.39
CA PRO A 29 -0.52 17.72 -0.96
C PRO A 29 0.29 16.60 -0.33
N TRP A 30 -0.40 15.48 -0.07
CA TRP A 30 0.25 14.25 0.33
C TRP A 30 0.93 13.65 -0.89
N THR A 31 2.19 13.25 -0.73
CA THR A 31 2.99 12.71 -1.83
C THR A 31 3.22 11.23 -1.60
N ARG A 32 2.88 10.38 -2.58
CA ARG A 32 3.24 8.96 -2.52
C ARG A 32 4.73 8.83 -2.75
N ILE A 33 5.44 8.23 -1.80
CA ILE A 33 6.91 8.07 -1.84
C ILE A 33 7.36 6.62 -1.96
N GLY A 34 6.44 5.66 -1.82
CA GLY A 34 6.78 4.25 -1.98
C GLY A 34 5.66 3.30 -1.55
N ALA A 35 6.08 2.08 -1.24
CA ALA A 35 5.21 1.02 -0.75
C ALA A 35 5.97 0.03 0.14
N GLN A 36 5.23 -0.76 0.91
CA GLN A 36 5.80 -1.80 1.77
C GLN A 36 5.10 -3.16 1.62
N TRP A 37 5.88 -4.21 1.83
CA TRP A 37 5.46 -5.61 1.80
C TRP A 37 5.91 -6.32 3.08
N PRO A 38 5.08 -7.17 3.68
CA PRO A 38 5.50 -8.01 4.80
C PRO A 38 6.61 -8.96 4.34
N VAL A 39 7.63 -9.13 5.18
CA VAL A 39 8.66 -10.15 4.94
C VAL A 39 8.12 -11.54 5.28
N LYS A 40 8.70 -12.58 4.67
CA LYS A 40 8.26 -13.98 4.86
C LYS A 40 8.27 -14.43 6.32
N ASP A 41 9.22 -13.92 7.10
CA ASP A 41 9.38 -14.22 8.52
C ASP A 41 8.34 -13.52 9.43
N GLY A 42 7.50 -12.64 8.87
CA GLY A 42 6.42 -11.97 9.60
C GLY A 42 6.87 -10.91 10.62
N SER A 43 8.16 -10.81 10.93
CA SER A 43 8.70 -9.87 11.93
C SER A 43 8.96 -8.45 11.40
N GLY A 44 8.68 -8.16 10.13
CA GLY A 44 8.96 -6.84 9.57
C GLY A 44 8.40 -6.60 8.18
N PHE A 45 8.78 -5.44 7.63
CA PHE A 45 8.36 -5.00 6.30
C PHE A 45 9.57 -4.67 5.45
N ARG A 46 9.53 -5.11 4.19
CA ARG A 46 10.39 -4.58 3.14
C ARG A 46 9.75 -3.29 2.60
N LEU A 47 10.49 -2.19 2.67
CA LEU A 47 10.09 -0.93 2.04
C LEU A 47 10.80 -0.78 0.68
N ALA A 48 10.05 -0.33 -0.32
CA ALA A 48 10.62 0.21 -1.55
C ALA A 48 10.21 1.68 -1.63
N LEU A 49 11.19 2.57 -1.62
CA LEU A 49 11.01 4.01 -1.70
C LEU A 49 11.52 4.49 -3.05
N ASP A 50 10.69 5.24 -3.77
CA ASP A 50 11.06 5.92 -5.01
C ASP A 50 11.78 7.24 -4.72
N MET A 51 11.46 7.86 -3.57
CA MET A 51 12.03 9.12 -3.12
C MET A 51 12.12 9.16 -1.59
N VAL A 52 13.15 9.84 -1.08
CA VAL A 52 13.31 10.13 0.36
C VAL A 52 13.07 11.63 0.59
N PRO A 53 12.04 12.02 1.36
CA PRO A 53 11.80 13.41 1.68
C PRO A 53 12.85 13.93 2.67
N ILE A 54 13.46 15.08 2.37
CA ILE A 54 14.46 15.75 3.22
C ILE A 54 13.82 16.87 4.08
N GLY A 55 12.56 17.21 3.81
CA GLY A 55 11.83 18.28 4.48
C GLY A 55 11.16 17.87 5.79
N LYS A 56 10.63 18.86 6.51
CA LYS A 56 9.81 18.62 7.70
C LYS A 56 8.45 18.01 7.32
N GLY A 57 8.07 16.96 8.02
CA GLY A 57 6.81 16.25 7.80
C GLY A 57 6.85 14.85 8.38
N SER A 58 5.78 14.10 8.11
CA SER A 58 5.58 12.74 8.60
C SER A 58 5.53 11.75 7.44
N ILE A 59 6.05 10.55 7.67
CA ILE A 59 5.90 9.41 6.76
C ILE A 59 4.81 8.51 7.31
N VAL A 60 3.81 8.20 6.48
CA VAL A 60 2.61 7.44 6.88
C VAL A 60 2.45 6.24 5.96
N ALA A 61 2.16 5.07 6.56
CA ALA A 61 1.84 3.86 5.81
C ALA A 61 0.32 3.63 5.86
N LEU A 62 -0.32 3.56 4.69
CA LEU A 62 -1.77 3.34 4.56
C LEU A 62 -2.05 2.01 3.84
N PRO A 63 -3.06 1.23 4.25
CA PRO A 63 -3.37 -0.06 3.62
C PRO A 63 -3.63 0.11 2.13
N PHE A 64 -3.09 -0.80 1.32
CA PHE A 64 -3.31 -0.80 -0.12
C PHE A 64 -4.60 -1.56 -0.44
N GLU A 65 -5.64 -0.82 -0.85
CA GLU A 65 -6.86 -1.40 -1.37
C GLU A 65 -6.65 -1.73 -2.86
N GLN A 66 -6.46 -3.02 -3.17
CA GLN A 66 -6.44 -3.45 -4.56
C GLN A 66 -7.88 -3.42 -5.07
N LYS A 67 -8.23 -2.38 -5.86
CA LYS A 67 -9.45 -2.43 -6.67
C LYS A 67 -9.34 -3.65 -7.58
N SER A 68 -10.11 -4.69 -7.27
CA SER A 68 -10.33 -5.82 -8.14
C SER A 68 -10.97 -5.31 -9.42
N ASP A 69 -10.21 -5.34 -10.51
CA ASP A 69 -10.73 -5.17 -11.86
C ASP A 69 -11.64 -6.37 -12.16
N THR A 70 -12.90 -6.26 -11.77
CA THR A 70 -13.94 -7.21 -12.14
C THR A 70 -14.72 -6.61 -13.29
N GLY A 71 -14.43 -7.10 -14.50
CA GLY A 71 -15.42 -7.17 -15.57
C GLY A 71 -14.99 -6.60 -16.91
N ASN A 72 -14.42 -7.46 -17.75
CA ASN A 72 -14.89 -7.50 -19.13
C ASN A 72 -14.84 -8.95 -19.66
N PRO A 73 -15.97 -9.66 -19.74
CA PRO A 73 -16.03 -10.93 -20.45
C PRO A 73 -15.85 -10.67 -21.94
N GLU A 74 -14.86 -11.36 -22.48
CA GLU A 74 -14.73 -11.75 -23.88
C GLU A 74 -16.11 -11.98 -24.53
N ALA A 75 -16.53 -11.08 -25.41
CA ALA A 75 -17.64 -11.31 -26.32
C ALA A 75 -17.04 -11.72 -27.66
N GLY A 76 -16.98 -13.03 -27.89
CA GLY A 76 -16.81 -13.58 -29.22
C GLY A 76 -18.06 -13.31 -30.08
N ALA A 77 -17.83 -13.03 -31.35
CA ALA A 77 -18.74 -13.26 -32.47
C ALA A 77 -17.90 -13.36 -33.75
#